data_AF-X0TVX8-F1
#
_entry.id   AF-X0TVX8-F1
#
_cell.length_a   1.000
_cell.length_b   1.000
_cell.length_c   1.000
_cell.angle_alpha   90.00
_cell.angle_beta   90.00
_cell.angle_gamma   90.00
#
_symmetry.space_group_name_H-M   'P 1'
#
loop_
_entity.id
_entity.type
_entity.pdbx_description
1 polymer ?
#
loop_
_entity_poly.entity_id
_entity_poly.type
_entity_poly.pdbx_seq_one_letter_code
_entity_poly.pdbx_strand_id
1 'polypeptide(L)'
;MSNSMKYKFLGKITAQGGSKCVLGNKYQNDGLSTLKLNKLQIQMKNQIESKIFQNQYQFESVPCAVCNNCEIFVRISGKDRYGLFVPVVICPYCGLIQTNPRMTIESYDNFYNIEYRKLYMGVNQASKDFFFKSYNKGKEIYNFLRSKLAFSKPPLETFVFEVGC
;
A
#
# COMPACT_ATOMS: atom_id res chain seq x y z
N MET A 1 -3.13 20.72 18.37
CA MET A 1 -1.67 20.57 18.15
C MET A 1 -1.37 20.77 16.68
N SER A 2 -0.34 21.55 16.33
CA SER A 2 -0.01 21.85 14.93
C SER A 2 0.49 20.61 14.19
N ASN A 3 0.18 20.49 12.89
CA ASN A 3 0.67 19.40 12.03
C ASN A 3 2.19 19.22 12.14
N SER A 4 2.93 20.31 12.31
CA SER A 4 4.39 20.33 12.49
C SER A 4 4.91 19.43 13.62
N MET A 5 4.20 19.32 14.76
CA MET A 5 4.64 18.46 15.88
C MET A 5 4.47 16.96 15.60
N LYS A 6 3.43 16.55 14.86
CA LYS A 6 3.20 15.13 14.51
C LYS A 6 4.30 14.58 13.59
N TYR A 7 4.73 15.36 12.60
CA TYR A 7 5.78 14.94 11.66
C TYR A 7 7.19 14.96 12.28
N LYS A 8 7.41 15.75 13.34
CA LYS A 8 8.63 15.71 14.15
C LYS A 8 8.78 14.41 14.95
N PHE A 9 7.67 13.80 15.39
CA PHE A 9 7.65 12.49 16.06
C PHE A 9 7.93 11.34 15.09
N LEU A 10 7.32 11.35 13.90
CA LEU A 10 7.65 10.41 12.81
C LEU A 10 9.10 10.50 12.35
N GLY A 11 9.72 11.69 12.48
CA GLY A 11 11.14 11.89 12.26
C GLY A 11 12.06 11.12 13.22
N LYS A 12 11.56 10.52 14.30
CA LYS A 12 12.32 9.61 15.18
C LYS A 12 12.27 8.14 14.73
N ILE A 13 11.37 7.79 13.81
CA ILE A 13 11.25 6.42 13.23
C ILE A 13 12.21 6.27 12.03
N THR A 14 13.06 7.25 11.75
CA THR A 14 14.00 7.19 10.63
C THR A 14 15.08 6.16 10.91
N ALA A 15 15.25 5.21 9.98
CA ALA A 15 16.54 4.59 9.73
C ALA A 15 17.62 5.68 9.69
N GLN A 16 18.78 5.42 10.31
CA GLN A 16 19.94 6.29 10.24
C GLN A 16 20.22 6.66 8.77
N GLY A 17 19.93 7.90 8.39
CA GLY A 17 19.88 8.28 6.97
C GLY A 17 19.06 9.55 6.74
N GLY A 18 19.53 10.66 7.33
CA GLY A 18 18.96 12.00 7.17
C GLY A 18 19.14 12.61 5.78
N SER A 19 18.92 11.86 4.70
CA SER A 19 19.02 12.39 3.34
C SER A 19 17.67 12.83 2.80
N LYS A 20 17.66 14.04 2.23
CA LYS A 20 16.60 14.61 1.40
C LYS A 20 16.08 13.56 0.42
N CYS A 21 14.76 13.45 0.30
CA CYS A 21 14.11 12.54 -0.63
C CYS A 21 14.60 12.78 -2.07
N VAL A 22 15.17 11.76 -2.72
CA VAL A 22 15.86 11.92 -4.01
C VAL A 22 14.89 12.28 -5.15
N LEU A 23 13.64 11.82 -5.10
CA LEU A 23 12.62 12.14 -6.11
C LEU A 23 12.06 13.56 -6.00
N GLY A 24 12.46 14.32 -4.96
CA GLY A 24 12.10 15.73 -4.78
C GLY A 24 11.09 16.00 -3.66
N ASN A 25 10.77 17.28 -3.47
CA ASN A 25 10.04 17.77 -2.30
C ASN A 25 8.63 17.21 -2.18
N LYS A 26 7.94 16.95 -3.32
CA LYS A 26 6.58 16.41 -3.34
C LYS A 26 6.45 15.01 -2.72
N TYR A 27 7.57 14.31 -2.53
CA TYR A 27 7.65 12.98 -1.91
C TYR A 27 8.19 13.03 -0.48
N GLN A 28 8.42 14.20 0.09
CA GLN A 28 8.74 14.31 1.51
C GLN A 28 7.53 13.90 2.35
N ASN A 29 7.79 13.39 3.56
CA ASN A 29 6.74 13.07 4.52
C ASN A 29 6.18 14.36 5.16
N ASP A 30 5.36 15.08 4.41
CA ASP A 30 4.69 16.32 4.83
C ASP A 30 3.23 16.09 5.26
N GLY A 31 2.74 14.84 5.15
CA GLY A 31 1.35 14.49 5.45
C GLY A 31 0.30 14.83 4.39
N LEU A 32 0.72 15.47 3.30
CA LEU A 32 -0.17 15.99 2.28
C LEU A 32 -0.44 14.91 1.23
N SER A 33 -1.72 14.59 1.04
CA SER A 33 -2.17 13.69 -0.02
C SER A 33 -1.89 14.29 -1.39
N THR A 34 -1.43 13.46 -2.33
CA THR A 34 -1.32 13.84 -3.75
C THR A 34 -2.66 13.69 -4.48
N LEU A 35 -3.56 12.87 -3.92
CA LEU A 35 -4.92 12.69 -4.42
C LEU A 35 -5.90 13.63 -3.74
N LYS A 36 -6.94 14.03 -4.47
CA LYS A 36 -8.13 14.65 -3.86
C LYS A 36 -8.95 13.58 -3.15
N LEU A 37 -8.96 13.62 -1.82
CA LEU A 37 -9.63 12.62 -0.98
C LEU A 37 -11.08 13.01 -0.69
N ASN A 38 -11.97 12.02 -0.67
CA ASN A 38 -13.33 12.21 -0.19
C ASN A 38 -13.40 12.16 1.36
N LYS A 39 -14.59 12.43 1.92
CA LYS A 39 -14.79 12.47 3.39
C LYS A 39 -14.35 11.18 4.08
N LEU A 40 -14.71 10.01 3.54
CA LEU A 40 -14.35 8.72 4.12
C LEU A 40 -12.84 8.47 4.05
N GLN A 41 -12.20 8.80 2.94
CA GLN A 41 -10.76 8.63 2.78
C GLN A 41 -9.99 9.53 3.75
N ILE A 42 -10.44 10.78 3.96
CA ILE A 42 -9.86 11.68 4.97
C ILE A 42 -10.01 11.08 6.37
N GLN A 43 -11.18 10.54 6.70
CA GLN A 43 -11.42 9.87 7.98
C GLN A 43 -10.48 8.67 8.19
N MET A 44 -10.37 7.78 7.19
CA MET A 44 -9.48 6.62 7.27
C MET A 44 -8.01 7.02 7.36
N LYS A 45 -7.58 8.02 6.57
CA LYS A 45 -6.23 8.58 6.66
C LYS A 45 -5.93 9.06 8.07
N ASN A 46 -6.81 9.87 8.66
CA ASN A 46 -6.62 10.41 10.01
C ASN A 46 -6.58 9.32 11.07
N GLN A 47 -7.39 8.27 10.92
CA GLN A 47 -7.38 7.11 11.81
C GLN A 47 -6.02 6.38 11.75
N ILE A 48 -5.51 6.13 10.55
CA ILE A 48 -4.20 5.49 10.36
C ILE A 48 -3.09 6.35 10.97
N GLU A 49 -3.07 7.65 10.70
CA GLU A 49 -2.09 8.57 11.28
C GLU A 49 -2.16 8.60 12.82
N SER A 50 -3.36 8.51 13.39
CA SER A 50 -3.54 8.40 14.85
C SER A 50 -2.93 7.09 15.38
N LYS A 51 -3.18 5.96 14.71
CA LYS A 51 -2.62 4.66 15.11
C LYS A 51 -1.10 4.64 15.03
N ILE A 52 -0.52 5.24 14.01
CA ILE A 52 0.94 5.39 13.90
C ILE A 52 1.47 6.28 15.03
N PHE A 53 0.85 7.44 15.26
CA PHE A 53 1.29 8.37 16.31
C PHE A 53 1.19 7.77 17.72
N GLN A 54 0.19 6.93 17.97
CA GLN A 54 -0.02 6.23 19.24
C GLN A 54 0.80 4.93 19.35
N ASN A 55 1.68 4.65 18.38
CA ASN A 55 2.49 3.44 18.33
C ASN A 55 1.68 2.13 18.33
N GLN A 56 0.44 2.17 17.83
CA GLN A 56 -0.40 1.00 17.61
C GLN A 56 -0.03 0.29 16.30
N TYR A 57 0.39 1.05 15.30
CA TYR A 57 1.09 0.50 14.14
C TYR A 57 2.59 0.59 14.37
N GLN A 58 3.19 -0.57 14.53
CA GLN A 58 4.61 -0.75 14.72
C GLN A 58 5.30 -0.94 13.37
N PHE A 59 6.57 -0.54 13.33
CA PHE A 59 7.39 -0.59 12.13
C PHE A 59 8.69 -1.33 12.41
N GLU A 60 9.17 -2.04 11.41
CA GLU A 60 10.43 -2.78 11.42
C GLU A 60 11.31 -2.31 10.25
N SER A 61 12.62 -2.25 10.50
CA SER A 61 13.62 -2.12 9.45
C SER A 61 14.06 -3.51 9.01
N VAL A 62 14.02 -3.77 7.71
CA VAL A 62 14.41 -5.07 7.14
C VAL A 62 15.59 -4.91 6.19
N PRO A 63 16.47 -5.94 6.07
CA PRO A 63 17.55 -5.92 5.09
C PRO A 63 17.00 -5.94 3.66
N CYS A 64 17.88 -5.74 2.69
CA CYS A 64 17.51 -5.85 1.28
C CYS A 64 17.06 -7.29 0.96
N ALA A 65 15.85 -7.46 0.44
CA ALA A 65 15.27 -8.79 0.18
C ALA A 65 16.01 -9.60 -0.90
N VAL A 66 16.88 -8.96 -1.69
CA VAL A 66 17.62 -9.63 -2.78
C VAL A 66 19.05 -9.97 -2.37
N CYS A 67 19.83 -8.97 -1.92
CA CYS A 67 21.24 -9.20 -1.63
C CYS A 67 21.54 -9.55 -0.18
N ASN A 68 20.56 -9.39 0.72
CA ASN A 68 20.61 -9.67 2.17
C ASN A 68 21.77 -9.04 2.97
N ASN A 69 22.66 -8.29 2.31
CA ASN A 69 23.90 -7.72 2.84
C ASN A 69 23.89 -6.19 2.78
N CYS A 70 22.71 -5.58 2.63
CA CYS A 70 22.55 -4.13 2.53
C CYS A 70 21.59 -3.64 3.61
N GLU A 71 22.14 -2.90 4.56
CA GLU A 71 21.42 -2.15 5.59
C GLU A 71 21.38 -0.64 5.28
N ILE A 72 22.22 -0.20 4.34
CA ILE A 72 22.31 1.19 3.90
C ILE A 72 21.39 1.41 2.70
N PHE A 73 20.35 2.20 2.89
CA PHE A 73 19.38 2.49 1.86
C PHE A 73 19.33 3.98 1.50
N VAL A 74 19.00 4.27 0.24
CA VAL A 74 18.72 5.63 -0.22
C VAL A 74 17.22 5.86 -0.22
N ARG A 75 16.74 6.87 0.50
CA ARG A 75 15.30 7.18 0.56
C ARG A 75 14.83 7.92 -0.69
N ILE A 76 13.85 7.34 -1.37
CA ILE A 76 13.26 7.89 -2.60
C ILE A 76 11.82 8.39 -2.41
N SER A 77 11.13 7.99 -1.35
CA SER A 77 9.88 8.63 -0.89
C SER A 77 9.75 8.55 0.63
N GLY A 78 9.12 9.53 1.25
CA GLY A 78 8.73 9.51 2.66
C GLY A 78 7.23 9.26 2.91
N LYS A 79 6.42 9.33 1.84
CA LYS A 79 4.96 9.15 1.93
C LYS A 79 4.40 8.38 0.74
N ASP A 80 3.20 7.84 0.90
CA ASP A 80 2.40 7.32 -0.21
C ASP A 80 1.53 8.41 -0.87
N ARG A 81 0.66 7.98 -1.80
CA ARG A 81 -0.27 8.87 -2.52
C ARG A 81 -1.33 9.53 -1.64
N TYR A 82 -1.62 8.97 -0.46
CA TYR A 82 -2.55 9.53 0.51
C TYR A 82 -1.86 10.48 1.49
N GLY A 83 -0.53 10.54 1.48
CA GLY A 83 0.25 11.30 2.44
C GLY A 83 0.52 10.57 3.75
N LEU A 84 0.30 9.25 3.78
CA LEU A 84 0.64 8.42 4.93
C LEU A 84 2.14 8.14 4.97
N PHE A 85 2.69 7.96 6.17
CA PHE A 85 4.08 7.55 6.35
C PHE A 85 4.29 6.12 5.83
N VAL A 86 4.81 6.05 4.61
CA VAL A 86 5.17 4.81 3.91
C VAL A 86 6.49 5.10 3.21
N PRO A 87 7.62 5.03 3.93
CA PRO A 87 8.92 5.37 3.37
C PRO A 87 9.31 4.32 2.32
N VAL A 88 9.70 4.79 1.14
CA VAL A 88 10.21 3.95 0.06
C VAL A 88 11.67 4.24 -0.11
N VAL A 89 12.46 3.18 -0.18
CA VAL A 89 13.90 3.24 -0.31
C VAL A 89 14.38 2.39 -1.47
N ILE A 90 15.58 2.69 -1.97
CA ILE A 90 16.28 1.90 -2.97
C ILE A 90 17.60 1.38 -2.39
N CYS A 91 17.89 0.11 -2.64
CA CYS A 91 19.18 -0.51 -2.35
C CYS A 91 20.20 0.00 -3.38
N PRO A 92 21.29 0.67 -2.97
CA PRO A 92 22.27 1.21 -3.90
C PRO A 92 23.12 0.12 -4.59
N TYR A 93 23.13 -1.11 -4.05
CA TYR A 93 23.93 -2.22 -4.59
C TYR A 93 23.21 -3.01 -5.69
N CYS A 94 21.92 -3.31 -5.51
CA CYS A 94 21.16 -4.15 -6.45
C CYS A 94 19.97 -3.43 -7.11
N GLY A 95 19.68 -2.19 -6.73
CA GLY A 95 18.57 -1.41 -7.29
C GLY A 95 17.18 -1.81 -6.80
N LEU A 96 17.05 -2.79 -5.89
CA LEU A 96 15.77 -3.16 -5.32
C LEU A 96 15.11 -1.96 -4.62
N ILE A 97 13.87 -1.67 -4.98
CA ILE A 97 13.01 -0.69 -4.32
C ILE A 97 12.09 -1.43 -3.35
N GLN A 98 12.05 -0.98 -2.09
CA GLN A 98 11.19 -1.56 -1.07
C GLN A 98 10.71 -0.51 -0.06
N THR A 99 9.64 -0.83 0.68
CA THR A 99 9.24 -0.04 1.85
C THR A 99 10.18 -0.35 3.00
N ASN A 100 10.81 0.68 3.58
CA ASN A 100 11.69 0.53 4.74
C ASN A 100 11.84 1.85 5.51
N PRO A 101 11.58 1.89 6.83
CA PRO A 101 10.93 0.82 7.61
C PRO A 101 9.51 0.54 7.11
N ARG A 102 9.06 -0.71 7.26
CA ARG A 102 7.71 -1.17 6.90
C ARG A 102 6.91 -1.51 8.14
N MET A 103 5.58 -1.61 8.04
CA MET A 103 4.77 -2.09 9.17
C MET A 103 5.15 -3.53 9.53
N THR A 104 5.01 -3.90 10.80
CA THR A 104 5.07 -5.32 11.20
C THR A 104 3.91 -6.10 10.60
N ILE A 105 4.00 -7.42 10.55
CA ILE A 105 2.92 -8.27 10.03
C ILE A 105 1.59 -8.03 10.77
N GLU A 106 1.63 -7.94 12.09
CA GLU A 106 0.45 -7.65 12.93
C GLU A 106 -0.19 -6.30 12.60
N SER A 107 0.65 -5.29 12.35
CA SER A 107 0.19 -3.95 11.96
C SER A 107 -0.40 -3.95 10.54
N TYR A 108 0.20 -4.71 9.62
CA TYR A 108 -0.34 -4.90 8.28
C TYR A 108 -1.69 -5.62 8.31
N ASP A 109 -1.83 -6.71 9.06
CA ASP A 109 -3.08 -7.45 9.17
C ASP A 109 -4.19 -6.55 9.69
N ASN A 110 -3.91 -5.73 10.71
CA ASN A 110 -4.87 -4.77 11.24
C ASN A 110 -5.25 -3.71 10.18
N PHE A 111 -4.25 -3.11 9.52
CA PHE A 111 -4.46 -2.12 8.45
C PHE A 111 -5.30 -2.67 7.29
N TYR A 112 -5.00 -3.88 6.82
CA TYR A 112 -5.71 -4.49 5.69
C TYR A 112 -7.13 -4.90 6.04
N ASN A 113 -7.37 -5.36 7.26
CA ASN A 113 -8.69 -5.78 7.71
C ASN A 113 -9.64 -4.61 8.03
N ILE A 114 -9.12 -3.45 8.46
CA ILE A 114 -9.96 -2.38 9.01
C ILE A 114 -10.04 -1.15 8.10
N GLU A 115 -8.91 -0.63 7.61
CA GLU A 115 -8.84 0.67 6.93
C GLU A 115 -8.56 0.60 5.44
N TYR A 116 -7.69 -0.32 4.99
CA TYR A 116 -7.13 -0.31 3.63
C TYR A 116 -8.20 -0.17 2.55
N ARG A 117 -9.21 -1.05 2.57
CA ARG A 117 -10.22 -1.10 1.50
C ARG A 117 -11.07 0.17 1.46
N LYS A 118 -11.39 0.73 2.63
CA LYS A 118 -12.16 1.98 2.77
C LYS A 118 -11.35 3.18 2.28
N LEU A 119 -10.05 3.23 2.62
CA LEU A 119 -9.14 4.25 2.12
C LEU A 119 -8.95 4.15 0.60
N TYR A 120 -8.76 2.93 0.09
CA TYR A 120 -8.48 2.67 -1.32
C TYR A 120 -9.69 2.94 -2.22
N MET A 121 -10.86 2.44 -1.84
CA MET A 121 -12.08 2.58 -2.65
C MET A 121 -12.85 3.87 -2.37
N GLY A 122 -12.66 4.47 -1.19
CA GLY A 122 -13.41 5.64 -0.77
C GLY A 122 -14.90 5.37 -0.51
N VAL A 123 -15.28 4.11 -0.31
CA VAL A 123 -16.63 3.67 0.05
C VAL A 123 -16.57 2.63 1.17
N ASN A 124 -17.59 2.57 2.02
CA ASN A 124 -17.63 1.63 3.16
C ASN A 124 -17.90 0.19 2.75
N GLN A 125 -18.65 -0.01 1.66
CA GLN A 125 -19.02 -1.32 1.16
C GLN A 125 -19.02 -1.30 -0.37
N ALA A 126 -18.70 -2.43 -0.97
CA ALA A 126 -18.86 -2.60 -2.41
C ALA A 126 -20.34 -2.46 -2.79
N SER A 127 -20.63 -1.70 -3.84
CA SER A 127 -21.98 -1.62 -4.37
C SER A 127 -22.35 -2.90 -5.12
N LYS A 128 -23.66 -3.16 -5.27
CA LYS A 128 -24.15 -4.21 -6.16
C LYS A 128 -23.62 -4.02 -7.58
N ASP A 129 -23.53 -2.77 -8.05
CA ASP A 129 -22.99 -2.46 -9.38
C ASP A 129 -21.53 -2.88 -9.53
N PHE A 130 -20.71 -2.73 -8.47
CA PHE A 130 -19.34 -3.21 -8.48
C PHE A 130 -19.27 -4.72 -8.68
N PHE A 131 -20.11 -5.48 -7.96
CA PHE A 131 -20.22 -6.92 -8.12
C PHE A 131 -20.66 -7.29 -9.54
N PHE A 132 -21.73 -6.67 -10.05
CA PHE A 132 -22.25 -6.97 -11.38
C PHE A 132 -21.26 -6.62 -12.49
N LYS A 133 -20.43 -5.58 -12.33
CA LYS A 133 -19.31 -5.30 -13.24
C LYS A 133 -18.33 -6.46 -13.31
N SER A 134 -17.87 -6.97 -12.17
CA SER A 134 -16.96 -8.11 -12.13
C SER A 134 -17.60 -9.39 -12.70
N TYR A 135 -18.87 -9.64 -12.36
CA TYR A 135 -19.63 -10.78 -12.89
C TYR A 135 -19.77 -10.73 -14.41
N ASN A 136 -20.20 -9.58 -14.94
CA ASN A 136 -20.35 -9.40 -16.39
C ASN A 136 -19.00 -9.50 -17.09
N LYS A 137 -17.92 -8.98 -16.48
CA LYS A 137 -16.58 -9.13 -17.03
C LYS A 137 -16.14 -10.59 -17.10
N GLY A 138 -16.43 -11.37 -16.05
CA GLY A 138 -16.20 -12.82 -16.05
C GLY A 138 -16.94 -13.52 -17.18
N LYS A 139 -18.20 -13.14 -17.43
CA LYS A 139 -19.00 -13.66 -18.55
C LYS A 139 -18.40 -13.32 -19.92
N GLU A 140 -17.93 -12.09 -20.11
CA GLU A 140 -17.23 -11.69 -21.34
C GLU A 140 -15.96 -12.52 -21.58
N ILE A 141 -15.12 -12.66 -20.54
CA ILE A 141 -13.87 -13.43 -20.61
C ILE A 141 -14.19 -14.89 -20.93
N TYR A 142 -15.15 -15.49 -20.24
CA TYR A 142 -15.58 -16.86 -20.48
C TYR A 142 -16.05 -17.07 -21.93
N ASN A 143 -16.91 -16.18 -22.43
CA ASN A 143 -17.42 -16.26 -23.79
C ASN A 143 -16.30 -16.14 -24.83
N PHE A 144 -15.35 -15.22 -24.62
CA PHE A 144 -14.19 -15.06 -25.47
C PHE A 144 -13.36 -16.35 -25.52
N LEU A 145 -12.97 -16.89 -24.37
CA LEU A 145 -12.18 -18.13 -24.29
C LEU A 145 -12.91 -19.31 -24.94
N ARG A 146 -14.23 -19.42 -24.71
CA ARG A 146 -15.07 -20.44 -25.34
C ARG A 146 -15.09 -20.31 -26.86
N SER A 147 -15.25 -19.09 -27.38
CA SER A 147 -15.26 -18.83 -28.83
C SER A 147 -13.93 -19.16 -29.52
N LYS A 148 -12.83 -19.15 -28.76
CA LYS A 148 -11.48 -19.50 -29.25
C LYS A 148 -11.12 -20.96 -29.00
N LEU A 149 -12.08 -21.78 -28.53
CA LEU A 149 -11.85 -23.18 -28.16
C LEU A 149 -10.67 -23.33 -27.18
N ALA A 150 -10.48 -22.34 -26.30
CA ALA A 150 -9.34 -22.29 -25.39
C ALA A 150 -9.45 -23.29 -24.21
N PHE A 151 -10.60 -23.95 -24.07
CA PHE A 151 -10.85 -24.94 -23.03
C PHE A 151 -10.58 -26.35 -23.56
N SER A 152 -9.60 -27.04 -22.97
CA SER A 152 -9.32 -28.45 -23.26
C SER A 152 -10.27 -29.43 -22.54
N LYS A 153 -11.03 -28.92 -21.57
CA LYS A 153 -12.01 -29.66 -20.76
C LYS A 153 -13.29 -28.84 -20.58
N PRO A 154 -14.45 -29.47 -20.38
CA PRO A 154 -15.67 -28.74 -20.06
C PRO A 154 -15.56 -28.04 -18.70
N PRO A 155 -16.28 -26.92 -18.47
CA PRO A 155 -16.20 -26.17 -17.22
C PRO A 155 -16.56 -26.99 -15.97
N LEU A 156 -17.48 -27.95 -16.10
CA LEU A 156 -17.89 -28.85 -15.01
C LEU A 156 -16.76 -29.78 -14.54
N GLU A 157 -15.73 -29.98 -15.38
CA GLU A 157 -14.54 -30.78 -15.09
C GLU A 157 -13.30 -29.92 -14.83
N THR A 158 -13.48 -28.60 -14.78
CA THR A 158 -12.40 -27.64 -14.55
C THR A 158 -12.43 -27.17 -13.11
N PHE A 159 -11.28 -27.20 -12.44
CA PHE A 159 -11.11 -26.57 -11.13
C PHE A 159 -10.51 -25.18 -11.32
N VAL A 160 -11.09 -24.18 -10.64
CA VAL A 160 -10.53 -22.84 -10.61
C VAL A 160 -9.63 -22.74 -9.38
N PHE A 161 -8.32 -22.63 -9.62
CA PHE A 161 -7.37 -22.26 -8.59
C PHE A 161 -7.14 -20.75 -8.64
N GLU A 162 -7.60 -20.04 -7.63
CA GLU A 162 -7.27 -18.63 -7.44
C GLU A 162 -5.92 -18.55 -6.75
N VAL A 163 -4.90 -18.07 -7.47
CA VAL A 163 -3.74 -17.44 -6.84
C VAL A 163 -4.09 -15.97 -6.75
N GLY A 164 -3.96 -15.38 -5.55
CA GLY A 164 -4.48 -14.04 -5.23
C GLY A 164 -4.08 -12.93 -6.21
N CYS A 165 -4.70 -11.77 -6.04
CA CYS A 165 -4.66 -10.61 -6.94
C CYS A 165 -3.30 -10.31 -7.62
#